data_AF-A0AAP0KUC9-F1
#
_entry.id   AF-A0AAP0KUC9-F1
#
_cell.length_a   1.000
_cell.length_b   1.000
_cell.length_c   1.000
_cell.angle_alpha   90.00
_cell.angle_beta   90.00
_cell.angle_gamma   90.00
#
_symmetry.space_group_name_H-M   'P 1'
#
loop_
_entity.id
_entity.type
_entity.pdbx_description
1 polymer ?
#
loop_
_entity_poly.entity_id
_entity_poly.type
_entity_poly.pdbx_seq_one_letter_code
_entity_poly.pdbx_strand_id
1 'polypeptide(L)'
;MFGNNEGFARFMDRWTSVLYAKSEALLELMMNDLHCEFGHVKIYKEKFVPTWTNRIMHFGETTTQRVESAHSILKLHLGNSQTNFETLRRVVDGLLRIQHNNIKASFELSMNVVQHEYFDGFYRRLLGYVSQRALKLIRGELERGEDVGHDSTRCG
;
A
#
# COMPACT_ATOMS: atom_id res chain seq x y z
N MET A 1 6.15 5.64 27.95
CA MET A 1 5.19 4.75 27.24
C MET A 1 3.92 4.71 28.08
N PHE A 2 2.76 4.89 27.47
CA PHE A 2 1.48 5.18 28.16
C PHE A 2 1.22 4.20 29.30
N GLY A 3 1.05 4.71 30.52
CA GLY A 3 0.91 3.90 31.73
C GLY A 3 -0.44 3.17 31.85
N ASN A 4 -1.40 3.45 30.96
CA ASN A 4 -2.72 2.82 30.90
C ASN A 4 -3.33 2.92 29.49
N ASN A 5 -4.38 2.12 29.25
CA ASN A 5 -5.11 2.09 27.98
C ASN A 5 -5.82 3.42 27.65
N GLU A 6 -6.26 4.15 28.66
CA GLU A 6 -6.95 5.42 28.50
C GLU A 6 -6.01 6.52 27.96
N GLY A 7 -4.79 6.60 28.49
CA GLY A 7 -3.76 7.51 27.99
C GLY A 7 -3.34 7.19 26.55
N PHE A 8 -3.32 5.91 26.17
CA PHE A 8 -3.08 5.52 24.79
C PHE A 8 -4.25 5.87 23.86
N ALA A 9 -5.49 5.62 24.29
CA ALA A 9 -6.68 5.98 23.52
C ALA A 9 -6.75 7.50 23.28
N ARG A 10 -6.49 8.31 24.31
CA ARG A 10 -6.44 9.77 24.22
C ARG A 10 -5.32 10.25 23.28
N PHE A 11 -4.17 9.61 23.31
CA PHE A 11 -3.10 9.88 22.35
C PHE A 11 -3.55 9.57 20.91
N MET A 12 -4.15 8.39 20.68
CA MET A 12 -4.57 7.96 19.35
C MET A 12 -5.66 8.86 18.76
N ASP A 13 -6.58 9.36 19.57
CA ASP A 13 -7.60 10.32 19.15
C ASP A 13 -6.99 11.64 18.64
N ARG A 14 -6.08 12.22 19.43
CA ARG A 14 -5.35 13.43 19.02
C ARG A 14 -4.41 13.19 17.83
N TRP A 15 -3.73 12.04 17.80
CA TRP A 15 -2.89 11.64 16.69
C TRP A 15 -3.69 11.49 15.39
N THR A 16 -4.87 10.89 15.46
CA THR A 16 -5.79 10.80 14.32
C THR A 16 -6.16 12.18 13.80
N SER A 17 -6.41 13.13 14.71
CA SER A 17 -6.72 14.51 14.34
C SER A 17 -5.55 15.19 13.62
N VAL A 18 -4.31 14.94 14.05
CA VAL A 18 -3.09 15.40 13.36
C VAL A 18 -2.97 14.79 11.96
N LEU A 19 -3.25 13.49 11.82
CA LEU A 19 -3.23 12.75 10.55
C LEU A 19 -4.30 13.19 9.55
N TYR A 20 -5.29 13.98 9.94
CA TYR A 20 -6.32 14.50 9.04
C TYR A 20 -6.30 16.03 8.94
N ALA A 21 -5.20 16.66 9.36
CA ALA A 21 -5.04 18.11 9.32
C ALA A 21 -5.09 18.65 7.88
N LYS A 22 -6.04 19.56 7.61
CA LYS A 22 -6.33 20.08 6.27
C LYS A 22 -5.28 21.05 5.71
N SER A 23 -4.29 21.44 6.51
CA SER A 23 -3.20 22.34 6.09
C SER A 23 -1.94 22.09 6.91
N GLU A 24 -0.80 22.52 6.37
CA GLU A 24 0.50 22.44 7.06
C GLU A 24 0.49 23.25 8.36
N ALA A 25 -0.09 24.45 8.35
CA ALA A 25 -0.22 25.28 9.56
C ALA A 25 -1.06 24.59 10.66
N LEU A 26 -2.14 23.90 10.29
CA LEU A 26 -2.96 23.16 11.25
C LEU A 26 -2.22 21.93 11.78
N LEU A 27 -1.49 21.22 10.92
CA LEU A 27 -0.64 20.10 11.34
C LEU A 27 0.42 20.56 12.35
N GLU A 28 1.08 21.68 12.10
CA GLU A 28 2.11 22.21 13.00
C GLU A 28 1.54 22.58 14.37
N LEU A 29 0.36 23.21 14.40
CA LEU A 29 -0.33 23.56 15.63
C LEU A 29 -0.71 22.31 16.42
N MET A 30 -1.35 21.33 15.79
CA MET A 30 -1.78 20.10 16.45
C MET A 30 -0.59 19.22 16.88
N MET A 31 0.51 19.21 16.12
CA MET A 31 1.76 18.54 16.50
C MET A 31 2.41 19.20 17.73
N ASN A 32 2.35 20.53 17.83
CA ASN A 32 2.84 21.25 19.00
C ASN A 32 1.97 20.94 20.23
N ASP A 33 0.65 20.87 20.08
CA ASP A 33 -0.27 20.49 21.16
C ASP A 33 -0.02 19.05 21.64
N LEU A 34 0.16 18.12 20.70
CA LEU A 34 0.50 16.74 20.98
C LEU A 34 1.86 16.63 21.70
N HIS A 35 2.82 17.49 21.33
CA HIS A 35 4.10 17.57 22.03
C HIS A 35 3.96 18.11 23.45
N CYS A 36 3.21 19.19 23.68
CA CYS A 36 2.97 19.73 25.01
C CYS A 36 2.38 18.69 25.97
N GLU A 37 1.49 17.84 25.45
CA GLU A 37 0.82 16.84 26.26
C GLU A 37 1.64 15.56 26.46
N PHE A 38 2.33 15.08 25.42
CA PHE A 38 2.96 13.77 25.44
C PHE A 38 4.50 13.80 25.47
N GLY A 39 5.14 14.95 25.23
CA GLY A 39 6.57 15.19 25.35
C GLY A 39 7.45 14.51 24.27
N HIS A 40 7.23 13.23 24.01
CA HIS A 40 8.11 12.37 23.18
C HIS A 40 7.95 12.57 21.65
N VAL A 41 6.88 13.21 21.20
CA VAL A 41 6.55 13.38 19.77
C VAL A 41 7.57 14.24 19.03
N LYS A 42 8.18 15.24 19.70
CA LYS A 42 9.08 16.23 19.09
C LYS A 42 10.33 15.62 18.46
N ILE A 43 10.83 14.50 18.98
CA ILE A 43 12.04 13.82 18.47
C ILE A 43 11.85 13.39 17.00
N TYR A 44 10.60 13.24 16.56
CA TYR A 44 10.26 12.75 15.23
C TYR A 44 9.48 13.75 14.38
N LYS A 45 9.23 14.98 14.88
CA LYS A 45 8.40 16.00 14.19
C LYS A 45 8.84 16.24 12.74
N GLU A 46 10.14 16.41 12.52
CA GLU A 46 10.73 16.65 11.20
C GLU A 46 10.60 15.46 10.24
N LYS A 47 10.31 14.25 10.74
CA LYS A 47 10.06 13.06 9.90
C LYS A 47 8.60 12.95 9.46
N PHE A 48 7.67 13.56 10.20
CA PHE A 48 6.24 13.49 9.90
C PHE A 48 5.80 14.53 8.86
N VAL A 49 6.33 15.75 8.92
CA VAL A 49 6.00 16.83 7.96
C VAL A 49 6.30 16.44 6.49
N PRO A 50 7.45 15.82 6.15
CA PRO A 50 7.70 15.33 4.80
C PRO A 50 6.75 14.23 4.36
N THR A 51 6.27 13.41 5.32
CA THR A 51 5.33 12.32 5.08
C THR A 51 3.90 12.82 4.86
N TRP A 52 3.57 14.04 5.32
CA TRP A 52 2.24 14.63 5.15
C TRP A 52 2.13 15.56 3.95
N THR A 53 3.17 16.37 3.74
CA THR A 53 3.25 17.21 2.55
C THR A 53 3.38 16.27 1.34
N ASN A 54 2.71 16.54 0.22
CA ASN A 54 2.86 15.79 -1.05
C ASN A 54 4.28 15.89 -1.66
N ARG A 55 5.29 16.22 -0.84
CA ARG A 55 6.71 16.25 -1.16
C ARG A 55 7.30 14.85 -1.31
N ILE A 56 6.66 13.83 -0.73
CA ILE A 56 6.94 12.42 -0.97
C ILE A 56 5.69 11.80 -1.62
N MET A 57 5.90 10.92 -2.60
CA MET A 57 4.82 10.30 -3.36
C MET A 57 4.24 9.13 -2.57
N HIS A 58 3.18 9.36 -1.80
CA HIS A 58 2.59 8.35 -0.89
C HIS A 58 1.61 7.39 -1.58
N PHE A 59 1.32 7.59 -2.87
CA PHE A 59 0.37 6.81 -3.68
C PHE A 59 -1.04 6.63 -3.04
N GLY A 60 -1.44 7.54 -2.14
CA GLY A 60 -2.70 7.42 -1.39
C GLY A 60 -2.70 6.34 -0.31
N GLU A 61 -1.54 5.77 0.04
CA GLU A 61 -1.40 4.76 1.08
C GLU A 61 -1.42 5.41 2.47
N THR A 62 -2.63 5.69 2.97
CA THR A 62 -2.86 6.18 4.34
C THR A 62 -3.18 5.04 5.32
N THR A 63 -3.19 3.79 4.85
CA THR A 63 -3.59 2.63 5.65
C THR A 63 -2.38 1.94 6.25
N THR A 64 -2.47 1.58 7.55
CA THR A 64 -1.48 0.71 8.20
C THR A 64 -1.71 -0.77 7.88
N GLN A 65 -2.78 -1.10 7.15
CA GLN A 65 -3.25 -2.47 6.96
C GLN A 65 -2.20 -3.39 6.34
N ARG A 66 -1.42 -2.89 5.37
CA ARG A 66 -0.33 -3.66 4.73
C ARG A 66 0.82 -3.95 5.68
N VAL A 67 1.21 -2.96 6.48
CA VAL A 67 2.31 -3.08 7.45
C VAL A 67 1.89 -4.01 8.58
N GLU A 68 0.67 -3.83 9.11
CA GLU A 68 0.14 -4.65 10.19
C GLU A 68 -0.10 -6.10 9.76
N SER A 69 -0.54 -6.35 8.51
CA SER A 69 -0.70 -7.72 8.02
C SER A 69 0.65 -8.43 7.90
N ALA A 70 1.66 -7.77 7.34
CA ALA A 70 3.02 -8.30 7.27
C ALA A 70 3.60 -8.55 8.68
N HIS A 71 3.38 -7.61 9.60
CA HIS A 71 3.81 -7.72 10.99
C HIS A 71 3.11 -8.88 11.71
N SER A 72 1.81 -9.08 11.50
CA SER A 72 1.05 -10.19 12.06
C SER A 72 1.54 -11.54 11.56
N ILE A 73 1.83 -11.66 10.25
CA ILE A 73 2.39 -12.89 9.67
C ILE A 73 3.77 -13.17 10.26
N LEU A 74 4.61 -12.15 10.42
CA LEU A 74 5.93 -12.29 11.02
C LEU A 74 5.83 -12.76 12.49
N LYS A 75 4.97 -12.13 13.30
CA LYS A 75 4.74 -12.56 14.70
C LYS A 75 4.28 -14.01 14.78
N LEU A 76 3.36 -14.41 13.91
CA LEU A 76 2.87 -15.79 13.83
C LEU A 76 4.02 -16.77 13.57
N HIS A 77 4.92 -16.45 12.63
CA HIS A 77 6.05 -17.34 12.29
C HIS A 77 7.16 -17.33 13.34
N LEU A 78 7.32 -16.24 14.08
CA LEU A 78 8.28 -16.17 15.20
C LEU A 78 7.82 -16.98 16.41
N GLY A 79 6.51 -17.09 16.65
CA GLY A 79 5.91 -17.94 17.68
C GLY A 79 6.18 -17.52 19.14
N ASN A 80 7.25 -16.78 19.42
CA ASN A 80 7.55 -16.17 20.71
C ASN A 80 8.31 -14.84 20.56
N SER A 81 8.25 -13.99 21.58
CA SER A 81 8.93 -12.68 21.62
C SER A 81 10.41 -12.75 22.02
N GLN A 82 10.93 -13.92 22.40
CA GLN A 82 12.31 -14.14 22.86
C GLN A 82 13.19 -14.81 21.80
N THR A 83 12.87 -14.57 20.53
CA THR A 83 13.59 -15.20 19.41
C THR A 83 14.94 -14.49 19.20
N ASN A 84 16.02 -15.27 19.03
CA ASN A 84 17.34 -14.70 18.74
C ASN A 84 17.45 -14.21 17.28
N PHE A 85 18.47 -13.41 17.00
CA PHE A 85 18.66 -12.79 15.69
C PHE A 85 18.82 -13.82 14.55
N GLU A 86 19.49 -14.94 14.81
CA GLU A 86 19.70 -15.97 13.80
C GLU A 86 18.38 -16.63 13.38
N THR A 87 17.53 -16.97 14.35
CA THR A 87 16.19 -17.52 14.09
C THR A 87 15.31 -16.48 13.39
N LEU A 88 15.33 -15.22 13.83
CA LEU A 88 14.60 -14.13 13.18
C LEU A 88 14.99 -14.00 11.70
N ARG A 89 16.30 -14.00 11.41
CA ARG A 89 16.80 -13.94 10.04
C ARG A 89 16.27 -15.10 9.19
N ARG A 90 16.35 -16.34 9.68
CA ARG A 90 15.85 -17.52 8.96
C ARG A 90 14.36 -17.44 8.66
N VAL A 91 13.57 -16.95 9.61
CA VAL A 91 12.13 -16.74 9.44
C VAL A 91 11.86 -15.67 8.37
N VAL A 92 12.53 -14.53 8.44
CA VAL A 92 12.38 -13.45 7.45
C VAL A 92 12.80 -13.90 6.06
N ASP A 93 13.96 -14.56 5.92
CA ASP A 93 14.43 -15.11 4.65
C ASP A 93 13.42 -16.13 4.08
N GLY A 94 12.85 -16.98 4.94
CA GLY A 94 11.80 -17.93 4.58
C GLY A 94 10.52 -17.25 4.08
N LEU A 95 10.05 -16.23 4.79
CA LEU A 95 8.88 -15.44 4.42
C LEU A 95 9.06 -14.70 3.09
N LEU A 96 10.22 -14.07 2.89
CA LEU A 96 10.55 -13.39 1.64
C LEU A 96 10.55 -14.37 0.47
N ARG A 97 11.10 -15.57 0.66
CA ARG A 97 11.07 -16.63 -0.35
C ARG A 97 9.64 -17.10 -0.66
N ILE A 98 8.80 -17.29 0.37
CA ILE A 98 7.39 -17.66 0.18
C ILE A 98 6.65 -16.57 -0.59
N GLN A 99 6.80 -15.30 -0.20
CA GLN A 99 6.18 -14.16 -0.90
C GLN A 99 6.64 -14.08 -2.35
N HIS A 100 7.95 -14.22 -2.59
CA HIS A 100 8.51 -14.23 -3.93
C HIS A 100 7.90 -15.36 -4.78
N ASN A 101 7.82 -16.57 -4.23
CA ASN A 101 7.24 -17.72 -4.92
C ASN A 101 5.75 -17.50 -5.21
N ASN A 102 4.99 -16.93 -4.28
CA ASN A 102 3.57 -16.63 -4.48
C ASN A 102 3.36 -15.59 -5.59
N ILE A 103 4.19 -14.52 -5.61
CA ILE A 103 4.16 -13.51 -6.67
C ILE A 103 4.48 -14.17 -8.01
N LYS A 104 5.57 -14.94 -8.08
CA LYS A 104 5.97 -15.67 -9.29
C LYS A 104 4.87 -16.60 -9.79
N ALA A 105 4.31 -17.42 -8.91
CA ALA A 105 3.21 -18.34 -9.25
C ALA A 105 1.96 -17.57 -9.73
N SER A 106 1.63 -16.43 -9.11
CA SER A 106 0.51 -15.59 -9.56
C SER A 106 0.72 -15.01 -10.96
N PHE A 107 1.95 -14.62 -11.30
CA PHE A 107 2.30 -14.18 -12.64
C PHE A 107 2.25 -15.32 -13.64
N GLU A 108 2.80 -16.49 -13.30
CA GLU A 108 2.73 -17.68 -14.14
C GLU A 108 1.28 -18.09 -14.43
N LEU A 109 0.42 -18.12 -13.40
CA LEU A 109 -1.02 -18.34 -13.57
C LEU A 109 -1.67 -17.29 -14.47
N SER A 110 -1.34 -16.01 -14.28
CA SER A 110 -1.85 -14.92 -15.10
C SER A 110 -1.45 -15.07 -16.57
N MET A 111 -0.21 -15.49 -16.85
CA MET A 111 0.26 -15.71 -18.23
C MET A 111 -0.35 -16.96 -18.88
N ASN A 112 -0.56 -18.02 -18.11
CA ASN A 112 -1.00 -19.31 -18.64
C ASN A 112 -2.53 -19.45 -18.74
N VAL A 113 -3.29 -18.72 -17.92
CA VAL A 113 -4.76 -18.72 -18.00
C VAL A 113 -5.19 -17.70 -19.05
N VAL A 114 -5.67 -18.18 -20.20
CA VAL A 114 -6.24 -17.32 -21.24
C VAL A 114 -7.76 -17.45 -21.20
N GLN A 115 -8.46 -16.36 -20.88
CA GLN A 115 -9.92 -16.34 -20.95
C GLN A 115 -10.35 -16.36 -22.43
N HIS A 116 -11.42 -17.10 -22.72
CA HIS A 116 -11.86 -17.34 -24.11
C HIS A 116 -12.17 -16.04 -24.88
N GLU A 117 -12.60 -15.02 -24.15
CA GLU A 117 -12.85 -13.65 -24.61
C GLU A 117 -11.63 -12.94 -25.23
N TYR A 118 -10.40 -13.41 -25.00
CA TYR A 118 -9.18 -12.83 -25.58
C TYR A 118 -8.60 -13.63 -26.76
N PHE A 119 -9.32 -14.64 -27.26
CA PHE A 119 -8.87 -15.37 -28.46
C PHE A 119 -9.11 -14.59 -29.75
N ASP A 120 -9.77 -13.44 -29.74
CA ASP A 120 -9.93 -12.60 -30.94
C ASP A 120 -8.60 -11.96 -31.40
N GLY A 121 -8.50 -11.66 -32.70
CA GLY A 121 -7.25 -11.44 -33.42
C GLY A 121 -6.33 -10.36 -32.85
N PHE A 122 -6.88 -9.28 -32.30
CA PHE A 122 -6.09 -8.21 -31.65
C PHE A 122 -5.48 -8.70 -30.33
N TYR A 123 -6.30 -9.25 -29.43
CA TYR A 123 -5.86 -9.72 -28.12
C TYR A 123 -4.93 -10.93 -28.22
N ARG A 124 -5.13 -11.80 -29.21
CA ARG A 124 -4.30 -13.00 -29.45
C ARG A 124 -2.81 -12.65 -29.62
N ARG A 125 -2.50 -11.49 -30.21
CA ARG A 125 -1.11 -11.01 -30.39
C ARG A 125 -0.47 -10.52 -29.09
N LEU A 126 -1.29 -10.19 -28.09
CA LEU A 126 -0.87 -9.68 -26.78
C LEU A 126 -0.80 -10.78 -25.72
N LEU A 127 -1.45 -11.93 -25.95
CA LEU A 127 -1.43 -13.08 -25.05
C LEU A 127 0.01 -13.53 -24.76
N GLY A 128 0.32 -13.79 -23.50
CA GLY A 128 1.65 -14.19 -23.04
C GLY A 128 2.68 -13.06 -22.97
N TYR A 129 2.43 -11.89 -23.59
CA TYR A 129 3.31 -10.72 -23.53
C TYR A 129 2.88 -9.69 -22.48
N VAL A 130 1.58 -9.63 -22.17
CA VAL A 130 1.03 -8.73 -21.15
C VAL A 130 0.18 -9.51 -20.15
N SER A 131 0.05 -8.97 -18.93
CA SER A 131 -0.77 -9.60 -17.89
C SER A 131 -2.26 -9.59 -18.24
N GLN A 132 -3.04 -10.52 -17.69
CA GLN A 132 -4.52 -10.47 -17.82
C GLN A 132 -5.12 -9.16 -17.34
N ARG A 133 -4.53 -8.54 -16.31
CA ARG A 133 -5.00 -7.24 -15.83
C ARG A 133 -4.83 -6.16 -16.89
N ALA A 134 -3.72 -6.18 -17.63
CA ALA A 134 -3.49 -5.27 -18.74
C ALA A 134 -4.49 -5.53 -19.88
N LEU A 135 -4.76 -6.80 -20.24
CA LEU A 135 -5.77 -7.15 -21.23
C LEU A 135 -7.18 -6.62 -20.85
N LYS A 136 -7.57 -6.77 -19.58
CA LYS A 136 -8.83 -6.23 -19.05
C LYS A 136 -8.92 -4.71 -19.17
N LEU A 137 -7.82 -3.99 -18.91
CA LEU A 137 -7.78 -2.54 -19.04
C LEU A 137 -7.86 -2.09 -20.49
N ILE A 138 -7.11 -2.74 -21.39
CA ILE A 138 -7.15 -2.45 -22.83
C ILE A 138 -8.55 -2.65 -23.38
N ARG A 139 -9.23 -3.74 -23.00
CA ARG A 139 -10.61 -3.97 -23.39
C ARG A 139 -11.55 -2.89 -22.87
N GLY A 140 -11.45 -2.53 -21.59
CA GLY A 140 -12.29 -1.48 -21.02
C GLY A 140 -12.11 -0.14 -21.73
N GLU A 141 -10.90 0.18 -22.20
CA GLU A 141 -10.67 1.37 -23.03
C GLU A 141 -11.26 1.25 -24.44
N LEU A 142 -11.23 0.06 -25.05
CA LEU A 142 -11.85 -0.19 -26.36
C LEU A 142 -13.37 -0.05 -26.28
N GLU A 143 -14.01 -0.69 -25.30
CA GLU A 143 -15.46 -0.59 -25.03
C GLU A 143 -15.86 0.88 -24.80
N ARG A 144 -15.07 1.62 -24.00
CA ARG A 144 -15.29 3.05 -23.77
C ARG A 144 -15.16 3.88 -25.06
N GLY A 145 -14.26 3.51 -25.97
CA GLY A 145 -14.10 4.17 -27.27
C GLY A 145 -15.28 3.90 -28.22
N GLU A 146 -15.85 2.70 -28.17
CA GLU A 146 -17.04 2.33 -28.95
C GLU A 146 -18.29 3.09 -28.46
N ASP A 147 -18.47 3.21 -27.13
CA ASP A 147 -19.60 3.93 -26.51
C ASP A 147 -19.60 5.44 -26.80
N VAL A 148 -18.42 6.06 -26.89
CA VAL A 148 -18.28 7.51 -27.14
C VAL A 148 -18.41 7.83 -28.64
N GLY A 149 -18.32 6.83 -29.52
CA GLY A 149 -18.36 6.97 -30.96
C GLY A 149 -17.01 7.42 -31.56
N HIS A 150 -16.67 6.89 -32.74
CA HIS A 150 -15.43 7.22 -33.43
C HIS A 150 -15.56 8.55 -34.19
N ASP A 151 -15.28 9.68 -33.51
CA ASP A 151 -15.16 10.97 -34.20
C ASP A 151 -13.84 11.04 -34.97
N SER A 152 -13.89 10.58 -36.24
CA SER A 152 -12.78 10.61 -37.19
C SER A 152 -12.21 12.01 -37.48
N THR A 153 -12.84 13.09 -36.99
CA THR A 153 -12.35 14.47 -37.17
C THR A 153 -11.49 14.98 -36.01
N ARG A 154 -11.33 14.19 -34.94
CA ARG A 154 -10.62 14.59 -33.71
C ARG A 154 -9.40 13.73 -33.35
N CYS A 155 -8.99 12.78 -34.19
CA CYS A 155 -7.68 12.15 -34.02
C CYS A 155 -6.58 13.11 -34.53
N GLY A 156 -5.74 13.57 -33.61
CA GLY A 156 -4.52 14.34 -33.90
C GLY A 156 -3.34 13.45 -34.24
#